data_AF-A0A2R6RCA0-F1
#
_entry.id   AF-A0A2R6RCA0-F1
#
_cell.length_a   1.000
_cell.length_b   1.000
_cell.length_c   1.000
_cell.angle_alpha   90.00
_cell.angle_beta   90.00
_cell.angle_gamma   90.00
#
_symmetry.space_group_name_H-M   'P 1'
#
loop_
_entity.id
_entity.type
_entity.pdbx_description
1 polymer ?
#
loop_
_entity_poly.entity_id
_entity_poly.type
_entity_poly.pdbx_seq_one_letter_code
_entity_poly.pdbx_strand_id
1 'polypeptide(L)'
;MTMSLLRRWAIASPNSFSRIRGFRSNAALEALVKASEDKTPVVALYNYPSFSGTFSALFARLFHSHLNVPCLILPFSSVEPLRVEDLCIEGLKKCYFLDFLGPRGFAAELSQRTSCEVIGFDHRKSVPSKVSSDRDCRGNLSFHVDIEKSSSISAYEYFSAKLKEMKSSDGESINLLNLKDRDHVELVLKHIEDADLRRWSVPNIKA
;
A
#
# COMPACT_ATOMS: atom_id res chain seq x y z
N MET A 1 15.74 -71.85 19.20
CA MET A 1 14.42 -71.60 18.59
C MET A 1 14.36 -70.14 18.17
N THR A 2 14.05 -69.96 16.89
CA THR A 2 14.02 -68.74 16.07
C THR A 2 12.80 -67.85 16.30
N MET A 3 12.96 -66.54 16.05
CA MET A 3 12.07 -65.60 15.31
C MET A 3 12.44 -64.17 15.78
N SER A 4 13.24 -63.37 15.06
CA SER A 4 12.99 -62.67 13.79
C SER A 4 11.98 -61.51 13.85
N LEU A 5 12.54 -60.29 13.78
CA LEU A 5 12.09 -59.12 13.00
C LEU A 5 10.68 -58.56 13.20
N LEU A 6 10.59 -57.28 13.57
CA LEU A 6 10.37 -56.19 12.59
C LEU A 6 10.33 -54.83 13.27
N ARG A 7 11.28 -53.96 12.88
CA ARG A 7 11.24 -52.52 13.10
C ARG A 7 9.98 -51.96 12.43
N ARG A 8 9.10 -51.29 13.18
CA ARG A 8 8.16 -50.34 12.60
C ARG A 8 8.78 -48.95 12.62
N TRP A 9 9.12 -48.46 11.44
CA TRP A 9 9.42 -47.05 11.21
C TRP A 9 8.13 -46.28 11.46
N ALA A 10 8.12 -45.41 12.47
CA ALA A 10 7.10 -44.39 12.58
C ALA A 10 7.34 -43.38 11.45
N ILE A 11 6.56 -43.51 10.38
CA ILE A 11 6.47 -42.50 9.33
C ILE A 11 5.96 -41.23 10.01
N ALA A 12 6.79 -40.20 10.02
CA ALA A 12 6.42 -38.86 10.44
C ALA A 12 5.13 -38.48 9.71
N SER A 13 4.06 -38.28 10.47
CA SER A 13 2.82 -37.73 9.93
C SER A 13 3.13 -36.38 9.30
N PRO A 14 2.73 -36.14 8.04
CA PRO A 14 2.98 -34.86 7.41
C PRO A 14 2.12 -33.83 8.14
N ASN A 15 2.82 -33.00 8.91
CA ASN A 15 2.43 -31.66 9.31
C ASN A 15 0.92 -31.40 9.37
N SER A 16 0.38 -31.51 10.57
CA SER A 16 -0.72 -30.67 11.02
C SER A 16 -0.26 -29.21 11.08
N PHE A 17 0.11 -28.61 9.94
CA PHE A 17 0.07 -27.16 9.80
C PHE A 17 -1.41 -26.84 9.67
N SER A 18 -1.98 -26.44 10.81
CA SER A 18 -3.32 -25.89 10.90
C SER A 18 -3.56 -24.98 9.72
N ARG A 19 -4.60 -25.30 8.94
CA ARG A 19 -5.28 -24.39 8.02
C ARG A 19 -5.82 -23.21 8.82
N ILE A 20 -4.96 -22.30 9.22
CA ILE A 20 -5.36 -20.92 9.41
C ILE A 20 -5.51 -20.44 7.97
N ARG A 21 -6.74 -20.35 7.47
CA ARG A 21 -7.02 -19.58 6.25
C ARG A 21 -6.70 -18.15 6.58
N GLY A 22 -5.44 -17.81 6.42
CA GLY A 22 -4.96 -16.47 6.52
C GLY A 22 -5.46 -15.66 5.31
N PHE A 23 -5.67 -14.36 5.51
CA PHE A 23 -6.16 -13.43 4.48
C PHE A 23 -5.03 -12.92 3.57
N ARG A 24 -3.86 -13.57 3.58
CA ARG A 24 -2.81 -13.43 2.58
C ARG A 24 -3.32 -14.05 1.28
N SER A 25 -3.82 -13.19 0.40
CA SER A 25 -4.36 -13.61 -0.89
C SER A 25 -3.25 -14.27 -1.73
N ASN A 26 -3.43 -15.54 -2.11
CA ASN A 26 -2.53 -16.22 -3.05
C ASN A 26 -2.35 -15.40 -4.34
N ALA A 27 -3.43 -14.75 -4.82
CA ALA A 27 -3.37 -13.88 -5.99
C ALA A 27 -2.44 -12.67 -5.77
N ALA A 28 -2.35 -12.12 -4.55
CA ALA A 28 -1.41 -11.04 -4.26
C ALA A 28 0.05 -11.53 -4.28
N LEU A 29 0.29 -12.76 -3.83
CA LEU A 29 1.63 -13.36 -3.87
C LEU A 29 2.06 -13.72 -5.28
N GLU A 30 1.16 -14.33 -6.06
CA GLU A 30 1.39 -14.60 -7.47
C GLU A 30 1.67 -13.30 -8.24
N ALA A 31 0.95 -12.21 -7.92
CA ALA A 31 1.21 -10.90 -8.49
C ALA A 31 2.57 -10.33 -8.11
N LEU A 32 3.05 -10.53 -6.87
CA LEU A 32 4.39 -10.13 -6.44
C LEU A 32 5.49 -10.92 -7.13
N VAL A 33 5.31 -12.24 -7.27
CA VAL A 33 6.24 -13.10 -8.03
C VAL A 33 6.35 -12.61 -9.46
N LYS A 34 5.21 -12.41 -10.14
CA LYS A 34 5.18 -11.87 -11.49
C LYS A 34 5.83 -10.48 -11.57
N ALA A 35 5.56 -9.60 -10.61
CA ALA A 35 6.17 -8.29 -10.56
C ALA A 35 7.69 -8.34 -10.40
N SER A 36 8.22 -9.33 -9.67
CA SER A 36 9.66 -9.59 -9.58
C SER A 36 10.24 -10.05 -10.92
N GLU A 37 9.57 -10.97 -11.61
CA GLU A 37 9.98 -11.45 -12.94
C GLU A 37 9.99 -10.32 -13.97
N ASP A 38 8.94 -9.50 -13.96
CA ASP A 38 8.77 -8.33 -14.84
C ASP A 38 9.64 -7.13 -14.40
N LYS A 39 10.36 -7.23 -13.27
CA LYS A 39 11.15 -6.14 -12.65
C LYS A 39 10.35 -4.84 -12.47
N THR A 40 9.13 -4.98 -11.98
CA THR A 40 8.18 -3.88 -11.78
C THR A 40 8.77 -2.87 -10.78
N PRO A 41 8.97 -1.60 -11.19
CA PRO A 41 9.71 -0.64 -10.36
C PRO A 41 8.88 -0.06 -9.21
N VAL A 42 7.56 -0.20 -9.25
CA VAL A 42 6.64 0.47 -8.32
C VAL A 42 5.61 -0.52 -7.77
N VAL A 43 5.48 -0.54 -6.44
CA VAL A 43 4.40 -1.24 -5.74
C VAL A 43 3.61 -0.24 -4.92
N ALA A 44 2.29 -0.27 -4.97
CA ALA A 44 1.41 0.49 -4.09
C ALA A 44 0.55 -0.47 -3.27
N LEU A 45 0.71 -0.40 -1.96
CA LEU A 45 -0.12 -1.10 -1.00
C LEU A 45 -1.19 -0.13 -0.50
N TYR A 46 -2.43 -0.57 -0.42
CA TYR A 46 -3.50 0.25 0.15
C TYR A 46 -4.27 -0.49 1.23
N ASN A 47 -4.67 0.23 2.28
CA ASN A 47 -5.47 -0.34 3.34
C ASN A 47 -6.81 -0.86 2.79
N TYR A 48 -7.15 -2.12 3.04
CA TYR A 48 -8.42 -2.72 2.63
C TYR A 48 -9.11 -3.42 3.81
N PRO A 49 -10.44 -3.25 3.97
CA PRO A 49 -11.32 -2.35 3.20
C PRO A 49 -11.16 -0.88 3.65
N SER A 50 -10.95 0.03 2.70
CA SER A 50 -10.97 1.49 2.93
C SER A 50 -11.26 2.23 1.63
N PHE A 51 -12.23 3.14 1.64
CA PHE A 51 -12.45 4.05 0.51
C PHE A 51 -11.25 4.99 0.34
N SER A 52 -10.70 5.50 1.45
CA SER A 52 -9.51 6.35 1.44
C SER A 52 -8.32 5.63 0.79
N GLY A 53 -8.06 4.38 1.19
CA GLY A 53 -7.02 3.54 0.60
C GLY A 53 -7.26 3.27 -0.89
N THR A 54 -8.49 2.92 -1.26
CA THR A 54 -8.85 2.60 -2.66
C THR A 54 -8.69 3.81 -3.59
N PHE A 55 -9.16 4.99 -3.19
CA PHE A 55 -8.99 6.22 -3.98
C PHE A 55 -7.53 6.68 -4.02
N SER A 56 -6.79 6.54 -2.92
CA SER A 56 -5.34 6.78 -2.93
C SER A 56 -4.62 5.88 -3.95
N ALA A 57 -5.04 4.61 -4.06
CA ALA A 57 -4.49 3.66 -5.02
C ALA A 57 -4.86 4.02 -6.46
N LEU A 58 -6.08 4.51 -6.70
CA LEU A 58 -6.48 5.06 -7.99
C LEU A 58 -5.56 6.21 -8.41
N PHE A 59 -5.25 7.16 -7.52
CA PHE A 59 -4.37 8.29 -7.84
C PHE A 59 -2.94 7.84 -8.15
N ALA A 60 -2.41 6.87 -7.41
CA ALA A 60 -1.13 6.25 -7.73
C ALA A 60 -1.15 5.59 -9.13
N ARG A 61 -2.24 4.86 -9.47
CA ARG A 61 -2.42 4.23 -10.78
C ARG A 61 -2.41 5.26 -11.90
N LEU A 62 -3.17 6.34 -11.73
CA LEU A 62 -3.28 7.41 -12.72
C LEU A 62 -1.95 8.11 -12.92
N PHE A 63 -1.26 8.47 -11.83
CA PHE A 63 0.06 9.11 -11.89
C PHE A 63 1.07 8.27 -12.67
N HIS A 64 1.21 6.99 -12.31
CA HIS A 64 2.14 6.09 -13.00
C HIS A 64 1.71 5.77 -14.44
N SER A 65 0.42 5.82 -14.74
CA SER A 65 -0.08 5.74 -16.12
C SER A 65 0.39 6.92 -16.97
N HIS A 66 0.35 8.15 -16.45
CA HIS A 66 0.84 9.34 -17.16
C HIS A 66 2.35 9.26 -17.45
N LEU A 67 3.10 8.55 -16.61
CA LEU A 67 4.54 8.36 -16.77
C LEU A 67 4.89 7.12 -17.62
N ASN A 68 3.91 6.32 -18.05
CA ASN A 68 4.12 5.01 -18.67
C ASN A 68 5.04 4.09 -17.83
N VAL A 69 4.91 4.16 -16.49
CA VAL A 69 5.68 3.34 -15.55
C VAL A 69 4.80 2.22 -15.00
N PRO A 70 5.20 0.95 -15.09
CA PRO A 70 4.46 -0.16 -14.46
C PRO A 70 4.36 0.03 -12.95
N CYS A 71 3.15 -0.17 -12.41
CA CYS A 71 2.84 -0.05 -10.99
C CYS A 71 1.91 -1.20 -10.57
N LEU A 72 2.39 -2.06 -9.68
CA LEU A 72 1.58 -3.11 -9.07
C LEU A 72 0.81 -2.55 -7.89
N ILE A 73 -0.51 -2.71 -7.87
CA ILE A 73 -1.38 -2.23 -6.80
C ILE A 73 -1.98 -3.43 -6.07
N LEU A 74 -1.80 -3.50 -4.76
CA LEU A 74 -2.27 -4.60 -3.94
C LEU A 74 -3.02 -4.11 -2.69
N PRO A 75 -4.12 -4.79 -2.32
CA PRO A 75 -4.75 -4.57 -1.03
C PRO A 75 -3.82 -5.05 0.09
N PHE A 76 -3.80 -4.30 1.18
CA PHE A 76 -3.12 -4.64 2.41
C PHE A 76 -4.17 -4.84 3.51
N SER A 77 -4.21 -6.05 4.07
CA SER A 77 -5.10 -6.41 5.17
C SER A 77 -4.37 -6.31 6.49
N SER A 78 -5.03 -5.74 7.51
CA SER A 78 -4.53 -5.75 8.89
C SER A 78 -4.72 -7.10 9.60
N VAL A 79 -5.47 -8.04 9.01
CA VAL A 79 -5.76 -9.36 9.60
C VAL A 79 -4.58 -10.31 9.40
N GLU A 80 -4.10 -10.42 8.16
CA GLU A 80 -2.86 -11.12 7.84
C GLU A 80 -2.07 -10.29 6.82
N PRO A 81 -1.19 -9.40 7.30
CA PRO A 81 -0.45 -8.49 6.43
C PRO A 81 0.62 -9.21 5.61
N LEU A 82 0.96 -8.63 4.46
CA LEU A 82 2.16 -9.01 3.70
C LEU A 82 3.39 -8.81 4.59
N ARG A 83 4.34 -9.75 4.50
CA ARG A 83 5.63 -9.63 5.17
C ARG A 83 6.58 -8.79 4.34
N VAL A 84 7.64 -8.27 4.97
CA VAL A 84 8.70 -7.56 4.25
C VAL A 84 9.36 -8.47 3.21
N GLU A 85 9.55 -9.75 3.53
CA GLU A 85 10.09 -10.74 2.58
C GLU A 85 9.25 -10.85 1.30
N ASP A 86 7.93 -10.74 1.42
CA ASP A 86 7.02 -10.88 0.28
C ASP A 86 7.16 -9.71 -0.70
N LEU A 87 7.57 -8.55 -0.17
CA LEU A 87 7.75 -7.30 -0.91
C LEU A 87 9.18 -7.08 -1.41
N CYS A 88 10.13 -7.94 -1.02
CA CYS A 88 11.52 -7.90 -1.48
C CYS A 88 11.68 -8.42 -2.91
N ILE A 89 10.94 -7.84 -3.85
CA ILE A 89 10.95 -8.21 -5.26
C ILE A 89 12.12 -7.54 -6.00
N GLU A 90 12.63 -8.20 -7.04
CA GLU A 90 13.70 -7.65 -7.87
C GLU A 90 13.22 -6.43 -8.66
N GLY A 91 14.03 -5.36 -8.70
CA GLY A 91 13.75 -4.16 -9.49
C GLY A 91 12.89 -3.10 -8.78
N LEU A 92 12.42 -3.36 -7.55
CA LEU A 92 11.63 -2.39 -6.77
C LEU A 92 12.42 -1.10 -6.51
N LYS A 93 11.88 0.03 -6.98
CA LYS A 93 12.45 1.37 -6.76
C LYS A 93 11.61 2.20 -5.81
N LYS A 94 10.29 2.01 -5.82
CA LYS A 94 9.34 2.82 -5.05
C LYS A 94 8.21 1.97 -4.48
N CYS A 95 7.90 2.16 -3.20
CA CYS A 95 6.75 1.56 -2.55
C CYS A 95 5.86 2.64 -1.94
N TYR A 96 4.55 2.60 -2.24
CA TYR A 96 3.58 3.47 -1.59
C TYR A 96 2.77 2.72 -0.55
N PHE A 97 2.63 3.30 0.65
CA PHE A 97 1.66 2.84 1.65
C PHE A 97 0.51 3.83 1.73
N LEU A 98 -0.68 3.38 1.33
CA LEU A 98 -1.83 4.25 1.08
C LEU A 98 -2.91 3.99 2.12
N ASP A 99 -3.17 4.99 2.97
CA ASP A 99 -4.10 4.91 4.11
C ASP A 99 -3.64 3.98 5.24
N PHE A 100 -2.34 3.73 5.34
CA PHE A 100 -1.69 3.05 6.44
C PHE A 100 -0.16 3.25 6.37
N LEU A 101 0.56 3.02 7.48
CA LEU A 101 2.03 2.97 7.51
C LEU A 101 2.62 1.59 7.90
N GLY A 102 1.76 0.61 8.14
CA GLY A 102 2.16 -0.73 8.59
C GLY A 102 2.56 -0.79 10.07
N PRO A 103 3.03 -1.96 10.54
CA PRO A 103 3.63 -2.12 11.87
C PRO A 103 4.91 -1.28 12.03
N ARG A 104 5.30 -1.01 13.29
CA ARG A 104 6.54 -0.27 13.58
C ARG A 104 7.76 -0.98 12.97
N GLY A 105 8.59 -0.23 12.25
CA GLY A 105 9.79 -0.74 11.58
C GLY A 105 9.54 -1.42 10.23
N PHE A 106 8.29 -1.67 9.83
CA PHE A 106 7.97 -2.35 8.57
C PHE A 106 8.48 -1.59 7.34
N ALA A 107 8.18 -0.28 7.27
CA ALA A 107 8.64 0.59 6.19
C ALA A 107 10.18 0.69 6.14
N ALA A 108 10.81 0.85 7.30
CA ALA A 108 12.26 0.97 7.43
C ALA A 108 12.97 -0.32 7.00
N GLU A 109 12.46 -1.49 7.42
CA GLU A 109 13.03 -2.77 7.01
C GLU A 109 12.88 -2.99 5.50
N LEU A 110 11.71 -2.69 4.93
CA LEU A 110 11.49 -2.79 3.48
C LEU A 110 12.47 -1.91 2.70
N SER A 111 12.59 -0.63 3.10
CA SER A 111 13.51 0.30 2.46
C SER A 111 14.96 -0.16 2.62
N GLN A 112 15.36 -0.68 3.77
CA GLN A 112 16.71 -1.16 3.99
C GLN A 112 17.05 -2.40 3.13
N ARG A 113 16.12 -3.36 3.04
CA ARG A 113 16.36 -4.63 2.32
C ARG A 113 16.32 -4.48 0.80
N THR A 114 15.52 -3.54 0.30
CA THR A 114 15.32 -3.33 -1.15
C THR A 114 16.01 -2.09 -1.68
N SER A 115 16.50 -1.20 -0.79
CA SER A 115 16.97 0.15 -1.13
C SER A 115 15.92 1.01 -1.84
N CYS A 116 14.63 0.66 -1.74
CA CYS A 116 13.54 1.41 -2.37
C CYS A 116 13.14 2.64 -1.55
N GLU A 117 12.59 3.64 -2.25
CA GLU A 117 11.91 4.78 -1.64
C GLU A 117 10.52 4.34 -1.16
N VAL A 118 10.22 4.52 0.13
CA VAL A 118 8.90 4.23 0.70
C VAL A 118 8.20 5.54 1.03
N ILE A 119 7.01 5.74 0.45
CA ILE A 119 6.18 6.93 0.68
C ILE A 119 4.85 6.49 1.29
N GLY A 120 4.55 6.96 2.50
CA GLY A 120 3.33 6.58 3.21
C GLY A 120 2.36 7.74 3.44
N PHE A 121 1.07 7.44 3.45
CA PHE A 121 -0.03 8.36 3.72
C PHE A 121 -0.94 7.77 4.79
N ASP A 122 -1.28 8.55 5.81
CA ASP A 122 -2.22 8.15 6.86
C ASP A 122 -2.81 9.41 7.51
N HIS A 123 -4.03 9.31 8.04
CA HIS A 123 -4.70 10.42 8.72
C HIS A 123 -5.05 10.11 10.18
N ARG A 124 -4.71 8.91 10.67
CA ARG A 124 -5.12 8.47 12.01
C ARG A 124 -4.28 9.15 13.08
N LYS A 125 -4.96 9.69 14.11
CA LYS A 125 -4.34 10.32 15.29
C LYS A 125 -3.31 9.45 16.02
N SER A 126 -3.39 8.13 15.89
CA SER A 126 -2.45 7.19 16.52
C SER A 126 -1.11 7.08 15.80
N VAL A 127 -1.01 7.56 14.56
CA VAL A 127 0.13 7.33 13.67
C VAL A 127 1.31 8.26 13.92
N PRO A 128 1.15 9.58 14.20
CA PRO A 128 2.29 10.46 14.49
C PRO A 128 3.22 9.92 15.58
N SER A 129 2.66 9.30 16.62
CA SER A 129 3.42 8.66 17.71
C SER A 129 4.25 7.43 17.29
N LYS A 130 3.97 6.86 16.12
CA LYS A 130 4.70 5.73 15.54
C LYS A 130 5.83 6.18 14.61
N VAL A 131 5.64 7.31 13.92
CA VAL A 131 6.57 7.87 12.95
C VAL A 131 7.72 8.64 13.60
N SER A 132 7.55 9.10 14.84
CA SER A 132 8.56 9.84 15.61
C SER A 132 9.79 9.02 16.04
N SER A 133 10.02 7.85 15.43
CA SER A 133 11.21 7.03 15.70
C SER A 133 12.32 7.35 14.70
N ASP A 134 13.55 7.55 15.17
CA ASP A 134 14.74 7.90 14.37
C ASP A 134 15.00 6.95 13.17
N ARG A 135 14.46 5.73 13.22
CA ARG A 135 14.57 4.74 12.13
C ARG A 135 13.62 5.03 10.96
N ASP A 136 12.47 5.63 11.24
CA ASP A 136 11.42 5.92 10.26
C ASP A 136 11.66 7.25 9.52
N CYS A 137 12.68 8.03 9.91
CA CYS A 137 13.08 9.30 9.27
C CYS A 137 14.35 9.19 8.40
N ARG A 138 14.83 7.98 8.09
CA ARG A 138 16.01 7.79 7.22
C ARG A 138 15.65 8.07 5.75
N GLY A 139 16.58 8.64 4.99
CA GLY A 139 16.32 9.42 3.75
C GLY A 139 15.54 8.77 2.59
N ASN A 140 15.27 7.47 2.62
CA ASN A 140 14.39 6.81 1.64
C ASN A 140 12.93 6.67 2.12
N LEU A 141 12.59 7.24 3.28
CA LEU A 141 11.26 7.20 3.87
C LEU A 141 10.64 8.60 3.87
N SER A 142 9.43 8.74 3.33
CA SER A 142 8.64 9.98 3.40
C SER A 142 7.23 9.66 3.88
N PHE A 143 6.81 10.25 5.00
CA PHE A 143 5.48 10.03 5.55
C PHE A 143 4.66 11.33 5.54
N HIS A 144 3.52 11.28 4.87
CA HIS A 144 2.53 12.34 4.79
C HIS A 144 1.39 12.00 5.76
N VAL A 145 1.54 12.43 7.02
CA VAL A 145 0.54 12.21 8.06
C VAL A 145 -0.20 13.51 8.33
N ASP A 146 -1.48 13.56 7.98
CA ASP A 146 -2.34 14.73 8.17
C ASP A 146 -3.60 14.32 8.92
N ILE A 147 -3.78 14.81 10.14
CA ILE A 147 -4.95 14.47 10.96
C ILE A 147 -6.20 15.32 10.62
N GLU A 148 -6.03 16.34 9.77
CA GLU A 148 -7.07 17.27 9.35
C GLU A 148 -7.52 17.04 7.90
N LYS A 149 -6.87 16.13 7.16
CA LYS A 149 -7.25 15.70 5.81
C LYS A 149 -7.29 14.19 5.73
N SER A 150 -8.17 13.64 4.89
CA SER A 150 -8.14 12.19 4.62
C SER A 150 -6.91 11.79 3.80
N SER A 151 -6.50 10.53 3.94
CA SER A 151 -5.38 9.96 3.17
C SER A 151 -5.60 10.09 1.65
N SER A 152 -6.85 9.95 1.19
CA SER A 152 -7.21 10.09 -0.23
C SER A 152 -7.02 11.50 -0.76
N ILE A 153 -7.33 12.53 0.01
CA ILE A 153 -7.08 13.93 -0.39
C ILE A 153 -5.58 14.21 -0.38
N SER A 154 -4.85 13.80 0.65
CA SER A 154 -3.40 13.96 0.70
C SER A 154 -2.70 13.26 -0.48
N ALA A 155 -3.13 12.05 -0.83
CA ALA A 155 -2.61 11.33 -1.99
C ALA A 155 -2.97 12.03 -3.31
N TYR A 156 -4.21 12.51 -3.46
CA TYR A 156 -4.63 13.27 -4.65
C TYR A 156 -3.78 14.53 -4.86
N GLU A 157 -3.60 15.33 -3.81
CA GLU A 157 -2.77 16.55 -3.84
C GLU A 157 -1.31 16.21 -4.17
N TYR A 158 -0.75 15.18 -3.52
CA TYR A 158 0.62 14.74 -3.73
C TYR A 158 0.89 14.32 -5.18
N PHE A 159 0.08 13.41 -5.73
CA PHE A 159 0.27 12.93 -7.10
C PHE A 159 0.01 14.01 -8.14
N SER A 160 -0.93 14.92 -7.87
CA SER A 160 -1.20 16.07 -8.74
C SER A 160 -0.01 17.04 -8.76
N ALA A 161 0.58 17.34 -7.62
CA ALA A 161 1.76 18.20 -7.52
C ALA A 161 2.98 17.54 -8.19
N LYS A 162 3.23 16.25 -7.92
CA LYS A 162 4.33 15.49 -8.52
C LYS A 162 4.24 15.41 -10.04
N LEU A 163 3.03 15.25 -10.58
CA LEU A 163 2.83 15.22 -12.03
C LEU A 163 3.19 16.57 -12.67
N LYS A 164 2.79 17.68 -12.03
CA LYS A 164 3.12 19.04 -12.49
C LYS A 164 4.62 19.31 -12.44
N GLU A 165 5.30 18.94 -11.35
CA GLU A 165 6.75 19.09 -11.20
C GLU A 165 7.54 18.36 -12.31
N MET A 166 7.08 17.17 -12.71
CA MET A 166 7.77 16.38 -13.74
C MET A 166 7.51 16.87 -15.18
N LYS A 167 6.41 17.59 -15.42
CA LYS A 167 5.95 17.96 -16.77
C LYS A 167 6.02 19.47 -17.05
N SER A 168 6.34 20.29 -16.06
CA SER A 168 6.52 21.74 -16.24
C SER A 168 7.66 22.11 -17.21
N SER A 169 8.50 21.16 -17.63
CA SER A 169 9.49 21.36 -18.70
C SER A 169 8.90 21.30 -20.12
N ASP A 170 7.68 20.75 -20.29
CA ASP A 170 7.07 20.41 -21.60
C ASP A 170 5.93 21.37 -22.03
N GLY A 171 5.62 22.40 -21.22
CA GLY A 171 4.65 23.45 -21.56
C GLY A 171 3.17 23.06 -21.52
N GLU A 172 2.83 21.78 -21.44
CA GLU A 172 1.44 21.29 -21.38
C GLU A 172 0.95 21.10 -19.93
N SER A 173 -0.17 21.75 -19.59
CA SER A 173 -0.80 21.64 -18.26
C SER A 173 -1.56 20.32 -18.12
N ILE A 174 -0.86 19.26 -17.76
CA ILE A 174 -1.45 17.94 -17.49
C ILE A 174 -2.08 17.92 -16.09
N ASN A 175 -3.31 17.44 -16.01
CA ASN A 175 -4.01 17.19 -14.75
C ASN A 175 -4.03 15.69 -14.47
N LEU A 176 -3.94 15.29 -13.19
CA LEU A 176 -4.00 13.88 -12.80
C LEU A 176 -5.33 13.23 -13.18
N LEU A 177 -6.42 14.01 -13.11
CA LEU A 177 -7.77 13.63 -13.53
C LEU A 177 -8.13 14.36 -14.81
N ASN A 178 -8.90 13.66 -15.66
CA ASN A 178 -9.55 14.28 -16.79
C ASN A 178 -10.53 15.35 -16.31
N LEU A 179 -10.66 16.44 -17.07
CA LEU A 179 -11.57 17.55 -16.71
C LEU A 179 -13.02 17.11 -16.53
N LYS A 180 -13.47 16.09 -17.26
CA LYS A 180 -14.85 15.56 -17.18
C LYS A 180 -15.14 14.81 -15.87
N ASP A 181 -14.12 14.14 -15.33
CA ASP A 181 -14.29 13.29 -14.14
C ASP A 181 -13.92 14.03 -12.85
N ARG A 182 -13.22 15.16 -12.98
CA ARG A 182 -12.66 15.92 -11.86
C ARG A 182 -13.72 16.29 -10.83
N ASP A 183 -14.80 16.95 -11.26
CA ASP A 183 -15.85 17.42 -10.34
C ASP A 183 -16.53 16.25 -9.61
N HIS A 184 -16.74 15.13 -10.30
CA HIS A 184 -17.33 13.93 -9.71
C HIS A 184 -16.40 13.28 -8.68
N VAL A 185 -15.10 13.17 -9.00
CA VAL A 185 -14.12 12.59 -8.08
C VAL A 185 -13.89 13.50 -6.87
N GLU A 186 -13.80 14.83 -7.06
CA GLU A 186 -13.70 15.80 -5.97
C GLU A 186 -14.92 15.75 -5.05
N LEU A 187 -16.13 15.55 -5.60
CA LEU A 187 -17.34 15.32 -4.81
C LEU A 187 -17.23 14.04 -3.97
N VAL A 188 -16.78 12.93 -4.56
CA VAL A 188 -16.61 11.67 -3.82
C VAL A 188 -15.54 11.82 -2.73
N LEU A 189 -14.43 12.50 -3.01
CA LEU A 189 -13.39 12.77 -2.02
C LEU A 189 -13.91 13.56 -0.82
N LYS A 190 -14.79 14.54 -1.05
CA LYS A 190 -15.45 15.28 0.03
C LYS A 190 -16.28 14.37 0.94
N HIS A 191 -16.99 13.39 0.38
CA HIS A 191 -17.76 12.43 1.18
C HIS A 191 -16.84 11.48 1.96
N ILE A 192 -15.76 11.01 1.33
CA ILE A 192 -14.77 10.16 1.99
C ILE A 192 -14.12 10.90 3.15
N GLU A 193 -13.69 12.15 2.95
CA GLU A 193 -13.08 12.97 3.99
C GLU A 193 -14.03 13.22 5.16
N ASP A 194 -15.30 13.56 4.88
CA ASP A 194 -16.30 13.81 5.92
C ASP A 194 -16.52 12.59 6.82
N ALA A 195 -16.52 11.39 6.22
CA ALA A 195 -16.65 10.12 6.93
C ALA A 195 -15.36 9.73 7.70
N ASP A 196 -14.19 9.77 7.05
CA ASP A 196 -12.89 9.43 7.64
C ASP A 196 -12.59 10.30 8.88
N LEU A 197 -12.85 11.61 8.77
CA LEU A 197 -12.63 12.58 9.83
C LEU A 197 -13.81 12.72 10.80
N ARG A 198 -14.90 11.97 10.56
CA ARG A 198 -16.12 11.93 11.38
C ARG A 198 -16.74 13.32 11.60
N ARG A 199 -16.70 14.16 10.56
CA ARG A 199 -17.25 15.52 10.56
C ARG A 199 -18.78 15.49 10.40
N TRP A 200 -19.30 14.57 9.59
CA TRP A 200 -20.74 14.42 9.31
C TRP A 200 -21.41 15.72 8.85
N SER A 201 -20.67 16.55 8.13
CA SER A 201 -21.07 17.89 7.70
C SER A 201 -21.81 17.88 6.36
N VAL A 202 -21.65 16.84 5.56
CA VAL A 202 -22.35 16.72 4.29
C VAL A 202 -23.76 16.17 4.54
N PRO A 203 -24.82 16.82 4.02
CA PRO A 203 -26.19 16.39 4.23
C PRO A 203 -26.43 14.98 3.64
N ASN A 204 -27.34 14.23 4.26
CA ASN A 204 -27.72 12.86 3.87
C ASN A 204 -26.64 11.77 4.05
N ILE A 205 -25.61 12.00 4.89
CA ILE A 205 -24.58 10.97 5.20
C ILE A 205 -24.89 10.14 6.45
N LYS A 206 -25.85 10.56 7.29
CA LYS A 206 -26.31 9.73 8.41
C LYS A 206 -27.27 8.65 7.88
N ALA A 207 -26.75 7.43 7.75
CA ALA A 207 -27.53 6.23 7.51
C ALA A 207 -28.50 5.96 8.67
#